data_AF-A0A0F9CTS2-F1
#
_entry.id   AF-A0A0F9CTS2-F1
#
_cell.length_a   1.000
_cell.length_b   1.000
_cell.length_c   1.000
_cell.angle_alpha   90.00
_cell.angle_beta   90.00
_cell.angle_gamma   90.00
#
_symmetry.space_group_name_H-M   'P 1'
#
loop_
_entity.id
_entity.type
_entity.pdbx_description
1 polymer ?
#
loop_
_entity_poly.entity_id
_entity_poly.type
_entity_poly.pdbx_seq_one_letter_code
_entity_poly.pdbx_strand_id
1 'polypeptide(L)'
;MFYDNGTKGIYIRGRWISDKQLQMGQPAPHGRFVHLYLNGTYWGQHHLMERPNASFMASYFGGEKEDYEALNAGTPINGDGAAWNAMVASLNDYETLQQYLDVVNYADFMLAQFYAGNNWDWLH
;
A
#
# COMPACT_ATOMS: atom_id res chain seq x y z
N MET A 1 -5.88 -9.49 8.53
CA MET A 1 -5.23 -10.36 7.54
C MET A 1 -3.87 -10.71 8.09
N PHE A 2 -3.59 -11.99 8.34
CA PHE A 2 -2.27 -12.44 8.80
C PHE A 2 -1.40 -12.68 7.57
N TYR A 3 -0.24 -12.05 7.50
CA TYR A 3 0.70 -12.15 6.38
C TYR A 3 1.68 -13.29 6.68
N ASP A 4 1.78 -14.29 5.80
CA ASP A 4 2.79 -15.34 5.90
C ASP A 4 4.09 -14.84 5.24
N ASN A 5 5.14 -14.69 6.05
CA ASN A 5 6.46 -14.26 5.58
C ASN A 5 7.28 -15.51 5.20
N GLY A 6 7.16 -15.94 3.95
CA GLY A 6 7.98 -17.02 3.39
C GLY A 6 9.48 -16.84 3.70
N THR A 7 10.07 -17.85 4.36
CA THR A 7 11.51 -18.20 4.55
C THR A 7 12.54 -17.09 4.85
N LYS A 8 12.16 -15.83 5.04
CA LYS A 8 13.07 -14.72 5.32
C LYS A 8 12.59 -14.01 6.59
N GLY A 9 13.25 -14.30 7.72
CA GLY A 9 12.90 -13.84 9.08
C GLY A 9 13.07 -12.35 9.34
N ILE A 10 12.54 -11.48 8.47
CA ILE A 10 12.68 -10.02 8.59
C ILE A 10 11.31 -9.42 8.87
N TYR A 11 10.89 -9.48 10.13
CA TYR A 11 9.58 -9.00 10.62
C TYR A 11 9.37 -7.48 10.52
N ILE A 12 10.41 -6.73 10.13
CA ILE A 12 10.42 -5.26 10.14
C ILE A 12 10.24 -4.64 8.74
N ARG A 13 10.47 -5.38 7.65
CA ARG A 13 10.52 -4.78 6.30
C ARG A 13 9.26 -4.04 5.90
N GLY A 14 8.10 -4.68 6.06
CA GLY A 14 6.81 -4.05 5.71
C GLY A 14 6.53 -2.80 6.54
N ARG A 15 6.88 -2.82 7.83
CA ARG A 15 6.74 -1.65 8.71
C ARG A 15 7.71 -0.53 8.32
N TRP A 16 8.97 -0.87 8.05
CA TRP A 16 10.00 0.08 7.69
C TRP A 16 9.65 0.84 6.40
N ILE A 17 9.15 0.16 5.37
CA ILE A 17 8.76 0.81 4.10
C ILE A 17 7.59 1.77 4.35
N SER A 18 6.56 1.34 5.09
CA SER A 18 5.41 2.20 5.41
C SER A 18 5.83 3.44 6.20
N ASP A 19 6.71 3.28 7.19
CA ASP A 19 7.25 4.40 7.99
C ASP A 19 8.07 5.37 7.15
N LYS A 20 8.79 4.88 6.15
CA LYS A 20 9.55 5.75 5.24
C LYS A 20 8.65 6.54 4.32
N GLN A 21 7.58 5.93 3.81
CA GLN A 21 6.59 6.64 3.01
C GLN A 21 5.89 7.73 3.84
N LEU A 22 5.51 7.44 5.09
CA LEU A 22 5.00 8.45 6.03
C LEU A 22 6.02 9.57 6.30
N GLN A 23 7.30 9.25 6.47
CA GLN A 23 8.37 10.24 6.70
C GLN A 23 8.62 11.15 5.49
N MET A 24 8.30 10.69 4.27
CA MET A 24 8.33 11.50 3.05
C MET A 24 7.09 12.40 2.91
N GLY A 25 6.14 12.31 3.85
CA GLY A 25 4.88 13.08 3.82
C GLY A 25 3.79 12.43 2.97
N GLN A 26 4.00 11.20 2.53
CA GLN A 26 3.08 10.47 1.66
C GLN A 26 2.11 9.59 2.46
N PRO A 27 0.88 9.36 1.97
CA PRO A 27 -0.07 8.47 2.60
C PRO A 27 0.46 7.02 2.62
N ALA A 28 0.48 6.40 3.80
CA ALA A 28 0.80 4.99 3.96
C ALA A 28 0.16 4.41 5.22
N PRO A 29 0.01 3.07 5.31
CA PRO A 29 -0.59 2.44 6.47
C PRO A 29 0.20 2.66 7.76
N HIS A 30 -0.51 3.09 8.81
CA HIS A 30 0.00 3.05 10.17
C HIS A 30 -0.12 1.63 10.74
N GLY A 31 0.75 1.33 11.69
CA GLY A 31 0.83 0.02 12.31
C GLY A 31 1.75 0.01 13.52
N ARG A 32 1.68 -1.08 14.28
CA ARG A 32 2.48 -1.32 15.47
C ARG A 32 2.68 -2.81 15.69
N PHE A 33 3.74 -3.18 16.40
CA PHE A 33 3.93 -4.55 16.84
C PHE A 33 3.05 -4.86 18.05
N VAL A 34 2.45 -6.04 18.06
CA VAL A 34 1.57 -6.54 19.12
C VAL A 34 1.91 -7.99 19.45
N HIS A 35 1.64 -8.41 20.69
CA HIS A 35 1.68 -9.82 21.08
C HIS A 35 0.28 -10.43 20.92
N LEU A 36 0.17 -11.51 20.15
CA LEU A 36 -1.11 -12.18 19.88
C LEU A 36 -1.30 -13.37 20.83
N TYR A 37 -2.47 -13.41 21.47
CA TYR A 37 -2.95 -14.59 22.19
C TYR A 37 -4.27 -15.03 21.55
N LEU A 38 -4.39 -16.31 21.20
CA LEU A 38 -5.62 -16.90 20.67
C LEU A 38 -6.03 -18.04 21.59
N ASN A 39 -7.24 -17.95 22.15
CA ASN A 39 -7.78 -18.88 23.15
C ASN A 39 -6.81 -19.13 24.32
N GLY A 40 -6.16 -18.06 24.81
CA GLY A 40 -5.19 -18.12 25.92
C GLY A 40 -3.80 -18.67 25.56
N THR A 41 -3.61 -19.22 24.36
CA THR A 41 -2.29 -19.64 23.87
C THR A 41 -1.57 -18.45 23.24
N TYR A 42 -0.25 -18.32 23.47
CA TYR A 42 0.57 -17.29 22.85
C TYR A 42 0.98 -17.68 21.42
N TRP A 43 0.77 -16.76 20.47
CA TRP A 43 0.99 -16.95 19.03
C TRP A 43 2.11 -16.07 18.47
N GLY A 44 2.91 -15.46 19.33
CA GLY A 44 4.05 -14.65 18.92
C GLY A 44 3.75 -13.16 18.79
N GLN A 45 4.76 -12.44 18.26
CA GLN A 45 4.67 -11.03 17.90
C GLN A 45 4.17 -10.90 16.46
N HIS A 46 3.22 -10.00 16.23
CA HIS A 46 2.63 -9.72 14.92
C HIS A 46 2.69 -8.22 14.62
N HIS A 47 2.67 -7.87 13.34
CA HIS A 47 2.49 -6.49 12.89
C HIS A 47 1.00 -6.23 12.66
N LEU A 48 0.39 -5.43 13.53
CA LEU A 48 -0.97 -4.93 13.34
C LEU A 48 -0.88 -3.63 12.54
N MET A 49 -1.52 -3.58 11.37
CA MET A 49 -1.52 -2.41 10.52
C MET A 49 -2.89 -2.16 9.89
N GLU A 50 -3.09 -0.93 9.45
CA GLU A 50 -4.22 -0.55 8.61
C GLU A 50 -4.19 -1.31 7.27
N ARG A 51 -5.37 -1.53 6.70
CA ARG A 51 -5.50 -2.11 5.36
C ARG A 51 -5.70 -0.96 4.36
N PRO A 52 -4.77 -0.72 3.42
CA PRO A 52 -4.92 0.33 2.41
C PRO A 52 -5.96 -0.09 1.37
N ASN A 53 -7.22 0.23 1.65
CA ASN A 53 -8.36 0.03 0.75
C ASN A 53 -9.22 1.30 0.67
N ALA A 54 -10.37 1.25 0.01
CA ALA A 54 -11.24 2.42 -0.14
C ALA A 54 -11.66 3.05 1.21
N SER A 55 -11.87 2.24 2.26
CA SER A 55 -12.18 2.75 3.60
C SER A 55 -11.00 3.49 4.25
N PHE A 56 -9.77 3.02 4.03
CA PHE A 56 -8.57 3.76 4.42
C PHE A 56 -8.54 5.10 3.69
N MET A 57 -8.72 5.13 2.38
CA MET A 57 -8.68 6.39 1.62
C MET A 57 -9.73 7.39 2.12
N ALA A 58 -10.98 6.97 2.29
CA ALA A 58 -12.03 7.82 2.84
C ALA A 58 -11.69 8.38 4.23
N SER A 59 -11.03 7.59 5.09
CA SER A 59 -10.64 8.05 6.43
C SER A 59 -9.54 9.11 6.45
N TYR A 60 -8.67 9.14 5.44
CA TYR A 60 -7.53 10.09 5.36
C TYR A 60 -7.78 11.27 4.42
N PHE A 61 -8.57 11.08 3.37
CA PHE A 61 -8.83 12.09 2.33
C PHE A 61 -10.26 12.64 2.37
N GLY A 62 -11.13 12.09 3.22
CA GLY A 62 -12.55 12.47 3.32
C GLY A 62 -13.41 11.80 2.24
N GLY A 63 -14.66 12.20 2.13
CA GLY A 63 -15.63 11.55 1.24
C GLY A 63 -16.14 10.21 1.78
N GLU A 64 -16.89 9.51 0.94
CA GLU A 64 -17.42 8.18 1.25
C GLU A 64 -16.55 7.09 0.63
N LYS A 65 -16.68 5.86 1.13
CA LYS A 65 -15.91 4.71 0.63
C LYS A 65 -16.15 4.49 -0.87
N GLU A 66 -17.35 4.73 -1.34
CA GLU A 66 -17.79 4.55 -2.73
C GLU A 66 -17.12 5.54 -3.69
N ASP A 67 -16.52 6.62 -3.18
CA ASP A 67 -15.76 7.60 -3.97
C ASP A 67 -14.35 7.08 -4.35
N TYR A 68 -13.92 5.95 -3.77
CA TYR A 68 -12.57 5.41 -3.95
C TYR A 68 -12.55 4.02 -4.57
N GLU A 69 -11.65 3.84 -5.53
CA GLU A 69 -11.30 2.53 -6.06
C GLU A 69 -10.06 1.97 -5.36
N ALA A 70 -10.03 0.67 -5.13
CA ALA A 70 -8.86 -0.02 -4.60
C ALA A 70 -8.67 -1.34 -5.34
N LEU A 71 -7.41 -1.62 -5.69
CA LEU A 71 -7.03 -2.83 -6.41
C LEU A 71 -6.14 -3.71 -5.53
N ASN A 72 -6.22 -5.02 -5.74
CA ASN A 72 -5.32 -6.01 -5.18
C ASN A 72 -4.78 -6.86 -6.33
N ALA A 73 -3.47 -6.78 -6.58
CA ALA A 73 -2.80 -7.46 -7.70
C ALA A 73 -3.53 -7.24 -9.05
N GLY A 74 -3.91 -5.98 -9.34
CA GLY A 74 -4.62 -5.59 -10.56
C GLY A 74 -6.12 -5.96 -10.59
N THR A 75 -6.64 -6.62 -9.56
CA THR A 75 -8.08 -6.94 -9.45
C THR A 75 -8.77 -5.93 -8.54
N PRO A 76 -9.87 -5.28 -8.97
CA PRO A 76 -10.65 -4.40 -8.09
C PRO A 76 -11.16 -5.15 -6.85
N ILE A 77 -10.88 -4.59 -5.68
CA ILE A 77 -11.47 -5.00 -4.39
C ILE A 77 -12.53 -4.00 -3.92
N ASN A 78 -12.49 -2.76 -4.44
CA ASN A 78 -13.50 -1.72 -4.32
C ASN A 78 -13.55 -0.94 -5.64
N GLY A 79 -14.75 -0.57 -6.11
CA GLY A 79 -14.95 0.03 -7.43
C GLY A 79 -14.99 -1.00 -8.56
N ASP A 80 -14.93 -0.52 -9.79
CA ASP A 80 -14.94 -1.33 -11.02
C ASP A 80 -13.60 -1.30 -11.78
N GLY A 81 -12.66 -0.46 -11.33
CA GLY A 81 -11.32 -0.31 -11.90
C GLY A 81 -11.27 0.64 -13.09
N ALA A 82 -12.33 1.40 -13.37
CA ALA A 82 -12.37 2.34 -14.47
C ALA A 82 -11.28 3.42 -14.36
N ALA A 83 -11.03 3.95 -13.15
CA ALA A 83 -10.00 4.98 -12.96
C ALA A 83 -8.60 4.43 -13.21
N TRP A 84 -8.33 3.19 -12.78
CA TRP A 84 -7.08 2.49 -13.08
C TRP A 84 -6.89 2.27 -14.60
N ASN A 85 -7.93 1.78 -15.28
CA ASN A 85 -7.87 1.55 -16.73
C ASN A 85 -7.64 2.85 -17.51
N ALA A 86 -8.29 3.94 -17.09
CA ALA A 86 -8.08 5.26 -17.67
C ALA A 86 -6.64 5.74 -17.46
N MET A 87 -6.09 5.62 -16.25
CA MET A 87 -4.70 5.95 -15.96
C MET A 87 -3.72 5.16 -16.84
N VAL A 88 -3.91 3.85 -16.98
CA VAL A 88 -3.06 2.97 -17.80
C VAL A 88 -3.14 3.35 -19.29
N ALA A 89 -4.32 3.71 -19.79
CA ALA A 89 -4.48 4.16 -21.17
C ALA A 89 -3.74 5.49 -21.46
N SER A 90 -3.51 6.30 -20.42
CA SER A 90 -2.85 7.61 -20.51
C SER A 90 -1.33 7.58 -20.33
N LEU A 91 -0.69 6.41 -20.21
CA LEU A 91 0.76 6.32 -19.92
C LEU A 91 1.68 7.01 -20.95
N ASN A 92 1.23 7.19 -22.18
CA ASN A 92 1.99 7.88 -23.24
C ASN A 92 1.68 9.39 -23.34
N ASP A 93 0.80 9.91 -22.50
CA ASP A 93 0.41 11.31 -22.45
C ASP A 93 0.55 11.82 -21.01
N TYR A 94 1.66 12.50 -20.73
CA TYR A 94 1.99 12.96 -19.40
C TYR A 94 0.97 13.95 -18.83
N GLU A 95 0.41 14.83 -19.66
CA GLU A 95 -0.53 15.86 -19.20
C GLU A 95 -1.85 15.22 -18.75
N THR A 96 -2.32 14.21 -19.48
CA THR A 96 -3.49 13.42 -19.07
C THR A 96 -3.16 12.50 -17.88
N LEU A 97 -1.99 11.87 -17.85
CA LEU A 97 -1.58 10.98 -16.76
C LEU A 97 -1.58 11.67 -15.40
N GLN A 98 -1.15 12.94 -15.34
CA GLN A 98 -1.12 13.72 -14.11
C GLN A 98 -2.50 13.93 -13.47
N GLN A 99 -3.60 13.74 -14.21
CA GLN A 99 -4.96 13.82 -13.67
C GLN A 99 -5.33 12.57 -12.85
N TYR A 100 -4.67 11.45 -13.10
CA TYR A 100 -4.94 10.17 -12.45
C TYR A 100 -3.83 9.76 -11.47
N LEU A 101 -2.59 10.16 -11.72
CA LEU A 101 -1.43 9.77 -10.94
C LEU A 101 -0.86 10.96 -10.16
N ASP A 102 -0.77 10.82 -8.84
CA ASP A 102 0.10 11.67 -8.03
C ASP A 102 1.56 11.30 -8.32
N VAL A 103 2.18 12.09 -9.21
CA VAL A 103 3.55 11.85 -9.68
C VAL A 103 4.58 11.98 -8.56
N VAL A 104 4.34 12.85 -7.57
CA VAL A 104 5.27 13.06 -6.46
C VAL A 104 5.24 11.85 -5.53
N ASN A 105 4.04 11.40 -5.14
CA ASN A 105 3.88 10.19 -4.34
C ASN A 105 4.45 8.95 -5.04
N TYR A 106 4.23 8.82 -6.35
CA TYR A 106 4.80 7.74 -7.13
C TYR A 106 6.34 7.80 -7.17
N ALA A 107 6.94 8.97 -7.36
CA ALA A 107 8.39 9.13 -7.34
C ALA A 107 8.99 8.76 -5.97
N ASP A 108 8.39 9.23 -4.88
CA ASP A 108 8.79 8.90 -3.51
C ASP A 108 8.68 7.39 -3.23
N PHE A 109 7.59 6.77 -3.67
CA PHE A 109 7.41 5.32 -3.60
C PHE A 109 8.55 4.59 -4.33
N MET A 110 8.86 4.98 -5.57
CA MET A 110 9.95 4.35 -6.33
C MET A 110 11.31 4.49 -5.63
N LEU A 111 11.61 5.66 -5.06
CA LEU A 111 12.84 5.87 -4.28
C LEU A 111 12.93 4.96 -3.06
N ALA A 112 11.83 4.83 -2.30
CA ALA A 112 11.78 3.93 -1.15
C ALA A 112 12.00 2.46 -1.54
N GLN A 113 11.40 2.01 -2.65
CA GLN A 113 11.54 0.64 -3.13
C GLN A 113 12.98 0.33 -3.58
N PHE A 114 13.62 1.25 -4.32
CA PHE A 114 15.02 1.11 -4.72
C PHE A 114 15.96 1.11 -3.50
N TYR A 115 15.75 2.00 -2.55
CA TYR A 115 16.56 2.04 -1.32
C TYR A 115 16.39 0.77 -0.49
N ALA A 116 15.18 0.23 -0.40
CA ALA A 116 14.88 -0.98 0.36
C ALA A 116 15.53 -2.24 -0.25
N GLY A 117 16.13 -2.15 -1.44
CA GLY A 117 16.62 -3.30 -2.19
C GLY A 117 15.50 -4.29 -2.45
N ASN A 118 14.28 -3.77 -2.64
CA ASN A 118 13.23 -4.60 -3.15
C ASN A 118 13.67 -4.90 -4.60
N ASN A 119 13.83 -6.17 -4.99
CA ASN A 119 14.21 -6.58 -6.36
C ASN A 119 13.22 -7.52 -7.08
N TRP A 120 12.10 -7.90 -6.46
CA TRP A 120 11.11 -8.83 -7.00
C TRP A 120 9.89 -8.26 -7.73
N ASP A 121 9.37 -7.05 -7.41
CA ASP A 121 8.09 -6.60 -7.98
C ASP A 121 8.22 -5.66 -9.20
N TRP A 122 9.41 -5.13 -9.52
CA TRP A 122 9.66 -4.12 -10.60
C TRP A 122 10.56 -4.60 -11.77
N LEU A 123 10.85 -5.90 -11.91
CA LEU A 123 11.66 -6.45 -13.02
C LEU A 123 10.87 -7.31 -14.01
N HIS A 124 9.57 -7.07 -14.17
CA HIS A 124 8.71 -7.80 -15.11
C HIS A 124 7.91 -6.82 -15.98
#